data_AF-A0AAV0ECB2-F1
#
_entry.id   AF-A0AAV0ECB2-F1
#
_cell.length_a   1.000
_cell.length_b   1.000
_cell.length_c   1.000
_cell.angle_alpha   90.00
_cell.angle_beta   90.00
_cell.angle_gamma   90.00
#
_symmetry.space_group_name_H-M   'P 1'
#
loop_
_entity.id
_entity.type
_entity.pdbx_description
1 polymer ?
#
loop_
_entity_poly.entity_id
_entity_poly.type
_entity_poly.pdbx_seq_one_letter_code
_entity_poly.pdbx_strand_id
1 'polypeptide(L)'
;MEFNCSDLSLWKEALLSYEARIEALDKPNLVSLDGFYRNELPVLIRQRDPTPYIITSELTKLMQWKLTRGKWRPRLLDFVSSLDDEVVKSASQAGFRSLPDVSKAISELTVLKGVGPATASAVLAAYAPDVAPFMSDEELTAKGLTFTPSDIERALWSSAIGAKLSGSTKKRGGETGSKSKRKRNR
;
A
#
# COMPACT_ATOMS: atom_id res chain seq x y z
N MET A 1 21.09 8.10 -5.62
CA MET A 1 19.80 7.91 -6.32
C MET A 1 18.97 9.15 -6.08
N GLU A 2 18.92 10.05 -7.06
CA GLU A 2 18.08 11.24 -7.01
C GLU A 2 16.71 10.89 -7.60
N PHE A 3 15.67 10.97 -6.78
CA PHE A 3 14.29 10.76 -7.23
C PHE A 3 13.85 11.99 -8.03
N ASN A 4 14.01 11.93 -9.35
CA ASN A 4 13.95 13.09 -10.23
C ASN A 4 12.52 13.44 -10.69
N CYS A 5 11.54 13.45 -9.79
CA CYS A 5 10.21 13.99 -10.10
C CYS A 5 9.42 14.39 -8.84
N SER A 6 9.49 15.68 -8.49
CA SER A 6 8.65 16.31 -7.46
C SER A 6 7.33 16.88 -8.03
N ASP A 7 7.06 16.66 -9.32
CA ASP A 7 5.87 17.21 -9.99
C ASP A 7 4.63 16.36 -9.72
N LEU A 8 3.82 16.82 -8.77
CA LEU A 8 2.52 16.25 -8.39
C LEU A 8 1.58 16.00 -9.58
N SER A 9 1.71 16.75 -10.67
CA SER A 9 0.84 16.64 -11.84
C SER A 9 1.11 15.37 -12.62
N LEU A 10 2.39 15.03 -12.82
CA LEU A 10 2.83 13.79 -13.48
C LEU A 10 2.41 12.56 -12.67
N TRP A 11 2.47 12.65 -11.34
CA TRP A 11 1.97 11.60 -10.47
C TRP A 11 0.46 11.42 -10.63
N LYS A 12 -0.34 12.48 -10.55
CA LYS A 12 -1.80 12.39 -10.76
C LYS A 12 -2.16 11.80 -12.12
N GLU A 13 -1.47 12.20 -13.18
CA GLU A 13 -1.67 11.63 -14.53
C GLU A 13 -1.36 10.13 -14.55
N ALA A 14 -0.22 9.71 -13.97
CA ALA A 14 0.16 8.30 -13.89
C ALA A 14 -0.91 7.47 -13.16
N LEU A 15 -1.49 8.02 -12.09
CA LEU A 15 -2.53 7.37 -11.30
C LEU A 15 -3.86 7.25 -12.02
N LEU A 16 -4.28 8.30 -12.71
CA LEU A 16 -5.47 8.27 -13.57
C LEU A 16 -5.29 7.26 -14.71
N SER A 17 -4.07 7.07 -15.20
CA SER A 17 -3.76 6.08 -16.24
C SER A 17 -3.60 4.65 -15.72
N TYR A 18 -3.57 4.42 -14.40
CA TYR A 18 -3.26 3.11 -13.84
C TYR A 18 -4.29 2.05 -14.19
N GLU A 19 -5.58 2.34 -14.03
CA GLU A 19 -6.67 1.42 -14.38
C GLU A 19 -6.57 1.02 -15.87
N ALA A 20 -6.43 2.01 -16.75
CA ALA A 20 -6.25 1.78 -18.19
C ALA A 20 -5.00 0.95 -18.51
N ARG A 21 -3.91 1.08 -17.73
CA ARG A 21 -2.69 0.27 -17.88
C ARG A 21 -2.89 -1.17 -17.43
N ILE A 22 -3.61 -1.39 -16.32
CA ILE A 22 -3.92 -2.73 -15.83
C ILE A 22 -4.84 -3.46 -16.83
N GLU A 23 -5.84 -2.77 -17.39
CA GLU A 23 -6.68 -3.28 -18.46
C GLU A 23 -5.86 -3.60 -19.72
N ALA A 24 -4.95 -2.71 -20.12
CA ALA A 24 -4.11 -2.88 -21.31
C ALA A 24 -3.09 -4.03 -21.21
N LEU A 25 -2.78 -4.54 -20.01
CA LEU A 25 -1.93 -5.72 -19.86
C LEU A 25 -2.61 -7.01 -20.37
N ASP A 26 -3.94 -6.98 -20.56
CA ASP A 26 -4.76 -8.08 -21.09
C ASP A 26 -4.44 -9.45 -20.46
N LYS A 27 -4.23 -9.44 -19.13
CA LYS A 27 -3.95 -10.64 -18.35
C LYS A 27 -5.21 -11.15 -17.67
N PRO A 28 -5.44 -12.48 -17.67
CA PRO A 28 -6.64 -13.06 -17.11
C PRO A 28 -6.76 -12.74 -15.62
N ASN A 29 -7.93 -12.28 -15.20
CA ASN A 29 -8.30 -11.94 -13.82
C ASN A 29 -7.47 -10.83 -13.16
N LEU A 30 -6.55 -10.18 -13.88
CA LEU A 30 -5.64 -9.20 -13.27
C LEU A 30 -6.40 -7.99 -12.71
N VAL A 31 -7.38 -7.45 -13.44
CA VAL A 31 -8.22 -6.33 -12.99
C VAL A 31 -8.94 -6.66 -11.68
N SER A 32 -9.54 -7.86 -11.58
CA SER A 32 -10.22 -8.30 -10.37
C SER A 32 -9.25 -8.51 -9.20
N LEU A 33 -8.11 -9.15 -9.46
CA LEU A 33 -7.07 -9.38 -8.45
C LEU A 33 -6.46 -8.08 -7.93
N ASP A 34 -6.32 -7.08 -8.81
CA ASP A 34 -5.82 -5.76 -8.46
C ASP A 34 -6.83 -4.97 -7.63
N GLY A 35 -8.11 -5.03 -8.01
CA GLY A 35 -9.21 -4.49 -7.21
C GLY A 35 -9.24 -5.08 -5.79
N PHE A 36 -9.06 -6.40 -5.66
CA PHE A 36 -8.95 -7.06 -4.36
C PHE A 36 -7.77 -6.52 -3.54
N TYR A 37 -6.58 -6.44 -4.11
CA TYR A 37 -5.38 -5.98 -3.39
C TYR A 37 -5.48 -4.51 -2.96
N ARG A 38 -5.99 -3.62 -3.82
CA ARG A 38 -6.01 -2.17 -3.56
C ARG A 38 -7.18 -1.72 -2.69
N ASN A 39 -8.34 -2.34 -2.85
CA ASN A 39 -9.59 -1.83 -2.27
C ASN A 39 -10.14 -2.74 -1.17
N GLU A 40 -10.12 -4.06 -1.37
CA GLU A 40 -10.77 -5.00 -0.45
C GLU A 40 -9.84 -5.41 0.70
N LEU A 41 -8.63 -5.85 0.38
CA LEU A 41 -7.68 -6.40 1.36
C LEU A 41 -7.35 -5.41 2.50
N PRO A 42 -7.04 -4.12 2.23
CA PRO A 42 -6.77 -3.16 3.30
C PRO A 42 -7.98 -2.93 4.21
N VAL A 43 -9.20 -3.03 3.66
CA VAL A 43 -10.44 -2.90 4.44
C VAL A 43 -10.64 -4.13 5.33
N LEU A 44 -10.43 -5.33 4.80
CA LEU A 44 -10.55 -6.59 5.54
C LEU A 44 -9.54 -6.67 6.70
N ILE A 45 -8.30 -6.22 6.50
CA ILE A 45 -7.28 -6.22 7.56
C ILE A 45 -7.69 -5.24 8.67
N ARG A 46 -8.10 -4.01 8.31
CA ARG A 46 -8.51 -2.99 9.30
C ARG A 46 -9.80 -3.34 10.05
N GLN A 47 -10.70 -4.11 9.45
CA GLN A 47 -11.90 -4.61 10.15
C GLN A 47 -11.57 -5.53 11.34
N ARG A 48 -10.33 -6.05 11.42
CA ARG A 48 -9.88 -6.96 12.48
C ARG A 48 -9.09 -6.26 13.59
N ASP A 49 -9.10 -4.94 13.62
CA ASP A 49 -8.52 -4.17 14.72
C ASP A 49 -9.21 -4.52 16.06
N PRO A 50 -8.45 -4.61 17.17
CA PRO A 50 -7.08 -4.14 17.37
C PRO A 50 -5.99 -5.16 17.04
N THR A 51 -6.35 -6.36 16.58
CA THR A 51 -5.39 -7.43 16.23
C THR A 51 -5.49 -7.76 14.75
N PRO A 52 -5.00 -6.88 13.85
CA PRO A 52 -5.10 -7.10 12.41
C PRO A 52 -4.33 -8.36 12.01
N TYR A 53 -4.87 -9.11 11.05
CA TYR A 53 -4.26 -10.31 10.49
C TYR A 53 -4.77 -10.57 9.07
N ILE A 54 -4.05 -11.42 8.34
CA ILE A 54 -4.54 -12.01 7.09
C ILE A 54 -4.76 -13.51 7.26
N ILE A 55 -5.61 -14.08 6.41
CA ILE A 55 -5.86 -15.53 6.34
C ILE A 55 -5.27 -16.14 5.06
N THR A 56 -5.19 -17.46 4.98
CA THR A 56 -4.52 -18.16 3.86
C THR A 56 -5.19 -17.85 2.52
N SER A 57 -6.51 -17.73 2.48
CA SER A 57 -7.24 -17.41 1.24
C SER A 57 -6.91 -16.00 0.72
N GLU A 58 -6.73 -15.02 1.61
CA GLU A 58 -6.31 -13.67 1.28
C GLU A 58 -4.86 -13.62 0.81
N LEU A 59 -3.96 -14.33 1.51
CA LEU A 59 -2.55 -14.45 1.13
C LEU A 59 -2.39 -15.14 -0.23
N THR A 60 -3.21 -16.15 -0.51
CA THR A 60 -3.25 -16.86 -1.80
C THR A 60 -3.68 -15.93 -2.92
N LYS A 61 -4.76 -15.16 -2.73
CA LYS A 61 -5.21 -14.16 -3.71
C LYS A 61 -4.17 -13.07 -3.96
N LEU A 62 -3.52 -12.57 -2.90
CA LEU A 62 -2.43 -11.59 -3.04
C LEU A 62 -1.24 -12.18 -3.80
N MET A 63 -0.87 -13.44 -3.53
CA MET A 63 0.19 -14.12 -4.28
C MET A 63 -0.20 -14.28 -5.75
N GLN A 64 -1.46 -14.64 -6.04
CA GLN A 64 -1.96 -14.75 -7.40
C GLN A 64 -1.90 -13.39 -8.12
N TRP A 65 -2.36 -12.31 -7.50
CA TRP A 65 -2.22 -10.94 -8.02
C TRP A 65 -0.78 -10.63 -8.40
N LYS A 66 0.16 -10.89 -7.48
CA LYS A 66 1.58 -10.63 -7.69
C LYS A 66 2.18 -11.47 -8.83
N LEU A 67 1.85 -12.76 -8.90
CA LEU A 67 2.37 -13.67 -9.94
C LEU A 67 1.76 -13.39 -11.31
N THR A 68 0.51 -12.93 -11.38
CA THR A 68 -0.12 -12.52 -12.64
C THR A 68 0.55 -11.29 -13.22
N ARG A 69 0.96 -10.33 -12.37
CA ARG A 69 1.68 -9.14 -12.81
C ARG A 69 3.07 -9.46 -13.39
N GLY A 70 3.84 -10.32 -12.73
CA GLY A 70 5.19 -10.66 -13.16
C GLY A 70 5.39 -12.09 -13.64
N LYS A 71 6.52 -12.68 -13.22
CA LYS A 71 6.90 -14.02 -13.65
C LYS A 71 6.02 -15.06 -12.95
N TRP A 72 5.19 -15.74 -13.73
CA TRP A 72 4.34 -16.82 -13.25
C TRP A 72 5.18 -17.97 -12.65
N ARG A 73 4.92 -18.32 -11.39
CA ARG A 73 5.59 -19.41 -10.66
C ARG A 73 4.55 -20.19 -9.83
N PRO A 74 3.87 -21.19 -10.44
CA PRO A 74 2.72 -21.85 -9.81
C PRO A 74 3.08 -22.56 -8.50
N ARG A 75 4.30 -23.10 -8.40
CA ARG A 75 4.81 -23.75 -7.17
C ARG A 75 4.76 -22.86 -5.92
N LEU A 76 4.85 -21.53 -6.08
CA LEU A 76 4.75 -20.61 -4.95
C LEU A 76 3.30 -20.50 -4.44
N LEU A 77 2.33 -20.57 -5.35
CA LEU A 77 0.91 -20.58 -5.01
C LEU A 77 0.54 -21.86 -4.26
N ASP A 78 1.07 -23.01 -4.70
CA ASP A 78 0.86 -24.30 -4.03
C ASP A 78 1.33 -24.25 -2.57
N PHE A 79 2.53 -23.71 -2.32
CA PHE A 79 3.04 -23.57 -0.95
C PHE A 79 2.14 -22.70 -0.07
N VAL A 80 1.72 -21.54 -0.57
CA VAL A 80 0.87 -20.62 0.20
C VAL A 80 -0.50 -21.23 0.46
N SER A 81 -1.12 -21.85 -0.54
CA SER A 81 -2.44 -22.48 -0.41
C SER A 81 -2.49 -23.64 0.58
N SER A 82 -1.33 -24.27 0.84
CA SER A 82 -1.18 -25.37 1.80
C SER A 82 -0.88 -24.92 3.25
N LEU A 83 -0.75 -23.61 3.49
CA LEU A 83 -0.50 -23.08 4.84
C LEU A 83 -1.76 -23.18 5.70
N ASP A 84 -1.54 -23.35 7.00
CA ASP A 84 -2.61 -23.29 7.99
C ASP A 84 -2.95 -21.83 8.34
N ASP A 85 -4.25 -21.54 8.47
CA ASP A 85 -4.75 -20.20 8.78
C ASP A 85 -4.17 -19.64 10.08
N GLU A 86 -3.95 -20.46 11.11
CA GLU A 86 -3.40 -20.01 12.39
C GLU A 86 -1.92 -19.62 12.26
N VAL A 87 -1.17 -20.31 11.40
CA VAL A 87 0.24 -19.96 11.11
C VAL A 87 0.30 -18.63 10.36
N VAL A 88 -0.57 -18.43 9.37
CA VAL A 88 -0.64 -17.18 8.58
C VAL A 88 -1.09 -16.02 9.47
N LYS A 89 -2.08 -16.22 10.35
CA LYS A 89 -2.53 -15.22 11.31
C LYS A 89 -1.42 -14.83 12.27
N SER A 90 -0.75 -15.81 12.88
CA SER A 90 0.31 -15.56 13.86
C SER A 90 1.47 -14.75 13.24
N ALA A 91 1.96 -15.18 12.07
CA ALA A 91 3.03 -14.49 11.36
C ALA A 91 2.64 -13.07 10.92
N SER A 92 1.41 -12.89 10.39
CA SER A 92 0.94 -11.57 9.97
C SER A 92 0.74 -10.60 11.13
N GLN A 93 0.19 -11.06 12.25
CA GLN A 93 0.10 -10.24 13.46
C GLN A 93 1.48 -9.83 13.99
N ALA A 94 2.45 -10.74 14.01
CA ALA A 94 3.82 -10.45 14.42
C ALA A 94 4.48 -9.41 13.48
N GLY A 95 4.27 -9.57 12.17
CA GLY A 95 4.72 -8.61 11.16
C GLY A 95 4.11 -7.21 11.37
N PHE A 96 2.79 -7.12 11.53
CA PHE A 96 2.11 -5.84 11.73
C PHE A 96 2.50 -5.14 13.03
N ARG A 97 2.69 -5.90 14.13
CA ARG A 97 3.17 -5.36 15.41
C ARG A 97 4.61 -4.88 15.37
N SER A 98 5.41 -5.37 14.42
CA SER A 98 6.81 -4.98 14.28
C SER A 98 6.99 -3.64 13.58
N LEU A 99 5.94 -3.07 12.97
CA LEU A 99 6.00 -1.73 12.41
C LEU A 99 6.21 -0.67 13.50
N PRO A 100 7.02 0.38 13.25
CA PRO A 100 7.55 0.79 11.95
C PRO A 100 8.85 0.13 11.48
N ASP A 101 9.36 -0.89 12.19
CA ASP A 101 10.54 -1.64 11.73
C ASP A 101 10.17 -2.60 10.59
N VAL A 102 10.33 -2.11 9.35
CA VAL A 102 10.03 -2.87 8.13
C VAL A 102 10.91 -4.10 7.98
N SER A 103 12.19 -4.04 8.36
CA SER A 103 13.11 -5.17 8.23
C SER A 103 12.68 -6.31 9.14
N LYS A 104 12.32 -5.99 10.38
CA LYS A 104 11.77 -6.96 11.32
C LYS A 104 10.42 -7.48 10.86
N ALA A 105 9.51 -6.61 10.43
CA ALA A 105 8.20 -7.01 9.93
C ALA A 105 8.26 -7.97 8.73
N ILE A 106 9.22 -7.76 7.81
CA ILE A 106 9.49 -8.68 6.71
C ILE A 106 9.99 -10.02 7.24
N SER A 107 10.93 -10.01 8.20
CA SER A 107 11.49 -11.25 8.76
C SER A 107 10.41 -12.15 9.37
N GLU A 108 9.44 -11.58 10.09
CA GLU A 108 8.30 -12.30 10.69
C GLU A 108 7.41 -12.96 9.62
N LEU A 109 7.17 -12.29 8.49
CA LEU A 109 6.37 -12.80 7.39
C LEU A 109 7.11 -13.82 6.52
N THR A 110 8.43 -13.70 6.38
CA THR A 110 9.25 -14.64 5.58
C THR A 110 9.43 -16.01 6.22
N VAL A 111 8.96 -16.20 7.45
CA VAL A 111 8.86 -17.53 8.08
C VAL A 111 7.84 -18.42 7.34
N LEU A 112 6.85 -17.80 6.68
CA LEU A 112 5.83 -18.53 5.91
C LEU A 112 6.44 -19.14 4.64
N LYS A 113 6.22 -20.45 4.44
CA LYS A 113 6.71 -21.16 3.26
C LYS A 113 6.10 -20.58 1.98
N GLY A 114 6.96 -20.20 1.03
CA GLY A 114 6.55 -19.57 -0.23
C GLY A 114 6.37 -18.05 -0.16
N VAL A 115 6.48 -17.43 1.03
CA VAL A 115 6.47 -15.98 1.21
C VAL A 115 7.91 -15.46 1.26
N GLY A 116 8.33 -14.77 0.21
CA GLY A 116 9.62 -14.06 0.18
C GLY A 116 9.49 -12.59 0.61
N PRO A 117 10.60 -11.84 0.71
CA PRO A 117 10.60 -10.42 1.09
C PRO A 117 9.68 -9.54 0.23
N ALA A 118 9.60 -9.83 -1.06
CA ALA A 118 8.72 -9.12 -1.97
C ALA A 118 7.23 -9.42 -1.74
N THR A 119 6.86 -10.57 -1.16
CA THR A 119 5.45 -10.90 -0.86
C THR A 119 5.11 -10.40 0.54
N ALA A 120 6.04 -10.55 1.48
CA ALA A 120 5.94 -9.96 2.81
C ALA A 120 5.72 -8.43 2.73
N SER A 121 6.49 -7.72 1.92
CA SER A 121 6.32 -6.28 1.73
C SER A 121 4.98 -5.90 1.08
N ALA A 122 4.39 -6.73 0.20
CA ALA A 122 3.04 -6.50 -0.32
C ALA A 122 1.98 -6.60 0.78
N VAL A 123 2.11 -7.60 1.67
CA VAL A 123 1.23 -7.76 2.83
C VAL A 123 1.33 -6.55 3.75
N LEU A 124 2.56 -6.09 4.03
CA LEU A 124 2.78 -4.90 4.86
C LEU A 124 2.26 -3.63 4.21
N ALA A 125 2.45 -3.45 2.89
CA ALA A 125 1.92 -2.32 2.15
C ALA A 125 0.39 -2.30 2.10
N ALA A 126 -0.27 -3.46 2.07
CA ALA A 126 -1.73 -3.53 2.17
C ALA A 126 -2.26 -3.10 3.56
N TYR A 127 -1.49 -3.35 4.63
CA TYR A 127 -1.87 -2.97 5.99
C TYR A 127 -1.50 -1.51 6.34
N ALA A 128 -0.23 -1.15 6.18
CA ALA A 128 0.36 0.13 6.55
C ALA A 128 1.18 0.71 5.38
N PRO A 129 0.51 1.14 4.29
CA PRO A 129 1.18 1.69 3.10
C PRO A 129 1.97 2.98 3.39
N ASP A 130 1.66 3.66 4.49
CA ASP A 130 2.34 4.86 4.99
C ASP A 130 3.71 4.55 5.62
N VAL A 131 3.89 3.34 6.12
CA VAL A 131 5.11 2.91 6.85
C VAL A 131 5.92 1.90 6.06
N ALA A 132 5.27 1.00 5.33
CA ALA A 132 5.92 -0.11 4.63
C ALA A 132 5.80 0.02 3.09
N PRO A 133 6.88 0.38 2.39
CA PRO A 133 6.86 0.40 0.92
C PRO A 133 6.82 -1.03 0.36
N PHE A 134 5.99 -1.25 -0.66
CA PHE A 134 5.92 -2.52 -1.40
C PHE A 134 7.19 -2.77 -2.22
N MET A 135 7.99 -3.79 -1.89
CA MET A 135 9.17 -4.14 -2.70
C MET A 135 8.75 -5.03 -3.86
N SER A 136 8.53 -4.45 -5.04
CA SER A 136 8.28 -5.18 -6.29
C SER A 136 9.51 -5.16 -7.19
N ASP A 137 9.78 -6.29 -7.81
CA ASP A 137 10.89 -6.49 -8.77
C ASP A 137 10.60 -5.87 -10.16
N GLU A 138 9.37 -5.38 -10.37
CA GLU A 138 8.97 -4.76 -11.64
C GLU A 138 9.12 -3.25 -11.58
N GLU A 139 10.17 -2.72 -12.20
CA GLU A 139 10.32 -1.31 -12.51
C GLU A 139 9.20 -0.87 -13.47
N LEU A 140 8.23 -0.11 -12.96
CA LEU A 140 7.22 0.54 -13.80
C LEU A 140 7.89 1.73 -14.50
N THR A 141 8.35 1.51 -15.73
CA THR A 141 8.95 2.57 -16.53
C THR A 141 7.84 3.40 -17.20
N ALA A 142 7.79 4.70 -16.91
CA ALA A 142 6.92 5.64 -17.63
C ALA A 142 7.75 6.82 -18.15
N LYS A 143 7.72 7.06 -19.47
CA LYS A 143 8.40 8.18 -20.15
C LYS A 143 9.88 8.37 -19.77
N GLY A 144 10.64 7.27 -19.61
CA GLY A 144 12.07 7.30 -19.28
C GLY A 144 12.40 7.48 -17.79
N LEU A 145 11.38 7.49 -16.92
CA LEU A 145 11.53 7.47 -15.46
C LEU A 145 11.15 6.08 -14.94
N THR A 146 12.04 5.48 -14.15
CA THR A 146 11.82 4.23 -13.43
C THR A 146 11.05 4.53 -12.16
N PHE A 147 9.82 4.04 -12.05
CA PHE A 147 9.03 4.09 -10.83
C PHE A 147 8.98 2.71 -10.21
N THR A 148 9.19 2.61 -8.90
CA THR A 148 8.79 1.39 -8.20
C THR A 148 7.27 1.41 -8.03
N PRO A 149 6.58 0.26 -8.06
CA PRO A 149 5.17 0.18 -7.70
C PRO A 149 4.85 0.84 -6.35
N SER A 150 5.81 0.83 -5.42
CA SER A 150 5.76 1.53 -4.13
C SER A 150 5.74 3.06 -4.28
N ASP A 151 6.45 3.64 -5.25
CA ASP A 151 6.43 5.10 -5.50
C ASP A 151 5.05 5.56 -5.99
N ILE A 152 4.43 4.75 -6.85
CA ILE A 152 3.08 4.97 -7.36
C ILE A 152 2.05 4.81 -6.23
N GLU A 153 2.22 3.80 -5.38
CA GLU A 153 1.38 3.56 -4.21
C GLU A 153 1.50 4.70 -3.18
N ARG A 154 2.71 5.18 -2.85
CA ARG A 154 2.89 6.34 -1.94
C ARG A 154 2.23 7.62 -2.47
N ALA A 155 2.30 7.85 -3.78
CA ALA A 155 1.68 9.01 -4.43
C ALA A 155 0.14 8.96 -4.42
N LEU A 156 -0.46 7.78 -4.64
CA LEU A 156 -1.92 7.55 -4.55
C LEU A 156 -2.47 7.96 -3.19
N TRP A 157 -1.79 7.54 -2.14
CA TRP A 157 -2.25 7.73 -0.79
C TRP A 157 -2.08 9.17 -0.29
N SER A 158 -1.00 9.86 -0.66
CA SER A 158 -0.84 11.30 -0.37
C SER A 158 -1.97 12.14 -0.98
N SER A 159 -2.44 11.76 -2.17
CA SER A 159 -3.54 12.43 -2.88
C SER A 159 -4.91 12.10 -2.25
N ALA A 160 -5.14 10.85 -1.84
CA ALA A 160 -6.38 10.42 -1.19
C ALA A 160 -6.54 11.00 0.23
N ILE A 161 -5.44 11.09 1.00
CA ILE A 161 -5.42 11.73 2.33
C ILE A 161 -5.58 13.26 2.18
N GLY A 162 -4.93 13.88 1.19
CA GLY A 162 -5.08 15.31 0.88
C GLY A 162 -6.51 15.70 0.50
N ALA A 163 -7.21 14.84 -0.27
CA ALA A 163 -8.63 15.01 -0.56
C ALA A 163 -9.50 14.88 0.70
N LYS A 164 -9.19 13.92 1.58
CA LYS A 164 -9.94 13.68 2.83
C LYS A 164 -9.74 14.77 3.89
N LEU A 165 -8.58 15.42 3.94
CA LEU A 165 -8.32 16.58 4.80
C LEU A 165 -8.98 17.86 4.28
N SER A 166 -9.14 18.02 2.96
CA SER A 166 -9.88 19.16 2.38
C SER A 166 -11.40 19.06 2.54
N GLY A 167 -11.94 17.86 2.80
CA GLY A 167 -13.37 17.61 2.95
C GLY A 167 -13.95 17.89 4.35
N SER A 168 -13.13 18.21 5.35
CA SER A 168 -13.57 18.32 6.76
C SER A 168 -13.28 19.67 7.44
N THR A 169 -13.25 20.78 6.70
CA THR A 169 -13.25 22.11 7.34
C THR A 169 -14.24 23.05 6.67
N LYS A 170 -15.53 22.78 6.87
CA LYS A 170 -16.57 23.81 6.73
C LYS A 170 -17.68 23.65 7.79
N LYS A 171 -17.36 24.02 9.04
CA LYS A 171 -18.33 24.59 10.01
C LYS A 171 -17.66 25.04 11.32
N ARG A 172 -17.42 26.34 11.47
CA ARG A 172 -18.09 27.23 12.44
C ARG A 172 -17.35 28.56 12.54
N GLY A 173 -18.10 29.64 12.35
CA GLY A 173 -17.66 30.99 12.67
C GLY A 173 -17.58 31.22 14.19
N GLY A 174 -16.87 32.27 14.54
CA GLY A 174 -16.79 32.81 15.90
C GLY A 174 -15.88 34.04 15.89
N GLU A 175 -16.50 35.20 16.05
CA GLU A 175 -15.90 36.53 16.15
C GLU A 175 -14.73 36.58 17.15
N THR A 176 -13.69 37.36 16.85
CA THR A 176 -12.94 38.06 17.89
C THR A 176 -12.59 39.47 17.43
N GLY A 177 -13.08 40.43 18.21
CA GLY A 177 -12.85 41.84 18.00
C GLY A 177 -11.55 42.36 18.58
N SER A 178 -11.33 43.62 18.21
CA SER A 178 -10.60 44.68 18.92
C SER A 178 -9.07 44.63 19.01
N LYS A 179 -8.51 45.64 18.34
CA LYS A 179 -7.16 46.18 18.36
C LYS A 179 -6.58 46.33 19.77
N SER A 180 -5.35 45.86 19.97
CA SER A 180 -4.44 46.37 21.02
C SER A 180 -3.20 46.97 20.38
N LYS A 181 -3.17 48.31 20.29
CA LYS A 181 -1.98 49.10 19.92
C LYS A 181 -1.10 49.26 21.16
N ARG A 182 0.05 48.61 21.16
CA ARG A 182 1.11 48.75 22.17
C ARG A 182 2.02 49.92 21.73
N LYS A 183 2.05 51.03 22.49
CA LYS A 183 3.07 52.09 22.35
C LYS A 183 3.38 52.73 23.71
N ARG A 184 4.55 52.40 24.25
CA ARG A 184 5.36 52.99 25.35
C ARG A 184 6.72 52.28 25.23
N ASN A 185 7.90 52.85 25.32
CA ASN A 185 8.43 54.18 25.65
C ASN A 185 9.85 54.21 25.06
N ARG A 186 10.27 55.31 24.43
CA ARG A 186 11.43 56.13 24.82
C ARG A 186 11.50 57.37 23.94
#